data_AF-A0A2S5CHW6-F1
#
_entry.id   AF-A0A2S5CHW6-F1
#
_cell.length_a   1.000
_cell.length_b   1.000
_cell.length_c   1.000
_cell.angle_alpha   90.00
_cell.angle_beta   90.00
_cell.angle_gamma   90.00
#
_symmetry.space_group_name_H-M   'P 1'
#
loop_
_entity.id
_entity.type
_entity.pdbx_description
1 polymer ?
#
loop_
_entity_poly.entity_id
_entity_poly.type
_entity_poly.pdbx_seq_one_letter_code
_entity_poly.pdbx_strand_id
1 'polypeptide(L)'
;MTEQTPLLLLIEDDPPFRSLLATTLEGQGYRVLATDTGREGLLAVRNRSPALLLLDLGLPDMDGQDVICRLRKSSELPVIVLSARHQESDVTQALDNGADDYLTKPFSNAELMARINALLRRVAKLPGGVQEVFQVGGLKVELTKRRVFTDGCEVHLTPLEFSLLSVLVRHAGFVVTHRHLLEKVWGASYVEHSHYLRIYMGQLRHKLEADPARPRYLLTEAGIGYRLFTDDTP
;
A
#
# COMPACT_ATOMS: atom_id res chain seq x y z
N MET A 1 15.71 17.57 15.10
CA MET A 1 15.78 16.34 14.28
C MET A 1 15.71 16.82 12.84
N THR A 2 16.80 16.75 12.08
CA THR A 2 16.78 17.19 10.67
C THR A 2 15.76 16.33 9.93
N GLU A 3 14.62 16.91 9.55
CA GLU A 3 13.67 16.22 8.69
C GLU A 3 14.37 15.94 7.37
N GLN A 4 14.82 14.70 7.19
CA GLN A 4 15.37 14.28 5.90
C GLN A 4 14.22 14.32 4.90
N THR A 5 14.35 15.20 3.91
CA THR A 5 13.44 15.27 2.78
C THR A 5 13.27 13.87 2.15
N PRO A 6 12.02 13.35 2.06
CA PRO A 6 11.77 12.03 1.49
C PRO A 6 12.31 11.94 0.06
N LEU A 7 13.02 10.84 -0.23
CA LEU A 7 13.46 10.51 -1.58
C LEU A 7 12.36 9.71 -2.29
N LEU A 8 11.86 10.22 -3.40
CA LEU A 8 10.96 9.52 -4.31
C LEU A 8 11.77 8.90 -5.44
N LEU A 9 11.49 7.64 -5.76
CA LEU A 9 11.99 6.99 -6.98
C LEU A 9 10.92 7.10 -8.06
N LEU A 10 11.28 7.59 -9.24
CA LEU A 10 10.43 7.65 -10.42
C LEU A 10 11.00 6.72 -11.50
N ILE A 11 10.21 5.75 -11.96
CA ILE A 11 10.54 4.88 -13.08
C ILE A 11 9.56 5.19 -14.21
N GLU A 12 10.04 5.85 -15.25
CA GLU A 12 9.22 6.38 -16.36
C GLU A 12 10.10 6.44 -17.62
N ASP A 13 9.65 5.88 -18.74
CA ASP A 13 10.47 5.79 -19.95
C ASP A 13 10.41 7.08 -20.79
N ASP A 14 9.26 7.77 -20.82
CA ASP A 14 9.04 9.01 -21.57
C ASP A 14 9.87 10.19 -21.01
N PRO A 15 10.95 10.66 -21.68
CA PRO A 15 11.86 11.65 -21.09
C PRO A 15 11.22 13.01 -20.81
N PRO A 16 10.41 13.62 -21.70
CA PRO A 16 9.61 14.80 -21.40
C PRO A 16 8.75 14.66 -20.14
N PHE A 17 7.99 13.58 -20.02
CA PHE A 17 7.09 13.38 -18.88
C PHE A 17 7.86 13.10 -17.59
N ARG A 18 8.92 12.28 -17.66
CA ARG A 18 9.85 12.03 -16.54
C ARG A 18 10.45 13.33 -16.02
N SER A 19 10.94 14.20 -16.91
CA SER A 19 11.52 15.50 -16.53
C SER A 19 10.49 16.42 -15.90
N LEU A 20 9.29 16.52 -16.49
CA LEU A 20 8.20 17.34 -15.97
C LEU A 20 7.78 16.90 -14.57
N LEU A 21 7.57 15.59 -14.37
CA LEU A 21 7.19 15.04 -13.06
C LEU A 21 8.29 15.24 -12.02
N ALA A 22 9.56 14.98 -12.37
CA ALA A 22 10.69 15.19 -11.48
C ALA A 22 10.75 16.65 -11.00
N THR A 23 10.72 17.62 -11.92
CA THR A 23 10.73 19.05 -11.58
C THR A 23 9.52 19.45 -10.75
N THR A 24 8.33 18.91 -11.06
CA THR A 24 7.11 19.19 -10.29
C THR A 24 7.26 18.70 -8.84
N LEU A 25 7.73 17.47 -8.64
CA LEU A 25 7.90 16.87 -7.32
C LEU A 25 9.02 17.54 -6.51
N GLU A 26 10.11 17.92 -7.17
CA GLU A 26 11.18 18.72 -6.57
C GLU A 26 10.69 20.10 -6.14
N GLY A 27 9.85 20.75 -6.95
CA GLY A 27 9.20 22.01 -6.62
C GLY A 27 8.23 21.91 -5.42
N GLN A 28 7.75 20.71 -5.09
CA GLN A 28 6.97 20.43 -3.89
C GLN A 28 7.84 20.06 -2.68
N GLY A 29 9.17 20.14 -2.82
CA GLY A 29 10.13 19.93 -1.75
C GLY A 29 10.52 18.48 -1.53
N TYR A 30 10.28 17.56 -2.47
CA TYR A 30 10.81 16.20 -2.42
C TYR A 30 12.19 16.10 -3.08
N ARG A 31 12.96 15.07 -2.73
CA ARG A 31 14.12 14.65 -3.53
C ARG A 31 13.63 13.60 -4.52
N VAL A 32 14.05 13.69 -5.78
CA VAL A 32 13.65 12.73 -6.81
C VAL A 32 14.89 12.04 -7.36
N LEU A 33 14.81 10.71 -7.48
CA LEU A 33 15.70 9.91 -8.30
C LEU A 33 14.87 9.34 -9.43
N ALA A 34 15.25 9.62 -10.68
CA ALA A 34 14.51 9.16 -11.85
C ALA A 34 15.34 8.16 -12.66
N THR A 35 14.72 7.09 -13.14
CA THR A 35 15.29 6.09 -14.03
C THR A 35 14.33 5.82 -15.19
N ASP A 36 14.84 5.37 -16.32
CA ASP A 36 14.05 5.07 -17.53
C ASP A 36 13.75 3.58 -17.73
N THR A 37 14.33 2.72 -16.89
CA THR A 37 14.19 1.26 -16.98
C THR A 37 13.82 0.64 -15.64
N GLY A 38 13.10 -0.49 -15.68
CA GLY A 38 12.72 -1.25 -14.51
C GLY A 38 13.92 -1.86 -13.79
N ARG A 39 14.95 -2.30 -14.53
CA ARG A 39 16.18 -2.84 -13.94
C ARG A 39 16.93 -1.81 -13.10
N GLU A 40 17.14 -0.60 -13.63
CA GLU A 40 17.81 0.46 -12.89
C GLU A 40 17.01 0.90 -11.66
N GLY A 41 15.69 1.02 -11.81
CA GLY A 41 14.81 1.33 -10.70
C GLY A 41 14.89 0.30 -9.56
N LEU A 42 14.85 -1.00 -9.87
CA LEU A 42 15.00 -2.07 -8.86
C LEU A 42 16.36 -2.03 -8.16
N LEU A 43 17.44 -1.68 -8.87
CA LEU A 43 18.76 -1.47 -8.28
C LEU A 43 18.78 -0.22 -7.37
N ALA A 44 18.15 0.87 -7.82
CA ALA A 44 18.04 2.11 -7.07
C ALA A 44 17.32 1.94 -5.74
N VAL A 45 16.25 1.12 -5.69
CA VAL A 45 15.55 0.79 -4.43
C VAL A 45 16.52 0.26 -3.38
N ARG A 46 17.40 -0.67 -3.75
CA ARG A 46 18.35 -1.30 -2.82
C ARG A 46 19.46 -0.36 -2.37
N ASN A 47 19.90 0.53 -3.26
CA ASN A 47 21.08 1.36 -3.03
C ASN A 47 20.77 2.71 -2.39
N ARG A 48 19.53 3.20 -2.50
CA ARG A 48 19.16 4.56 -2.13
C ARG A 48 18.05 4.65 -1.09
N SER A 49 17.39 3.54 -0.76
CA SER A 49 16.29 3.46 0.21
C SER A 49 15.26 4.57 0.03
N PRO A 50 14.60 4.66 -1.15
CA PRO A 50 13.54 5.65 -1.36
C PRO A 50 12.39 5.44 -0.37
N ALA A 51 11.60 6.48 -0.14
CA ALA A 51 10.42 6.45 0.71
C ALA A 51 9.15 5.99 -0.05
N LEU A 52 9.13 6.16 -1.37
CA LEU A 52 8.03 5.77 -2.25
C LEU A 52 8.55 5.61 -3.69
N LEU A 53 7.95 4.69 -4.43
CA LEU A 53 8.16 4.48 -5.86
C LEU A 53 6.93 4.95 -6.66
N LEU A 54 7.17 5.78 -7.67
CA LEU A 54 6.26 6.09 -8.77
C LEU A 54 6.68 5.26 -9.99
N LEU A 55 5.78 4.44 -10.53
CA LEU A 55 6.11 3.44 -11.54
C LEU A 55 5.19 3.54 -12.75
N ASP A 56 5.74 3.73 -13.95
CA ASP A 56 5.04 3.41 -15.19
C ASP A 56 5.05 1.90 -15.46
N LEU A 57 3.96 1.38 -16.02
CA LEU A 57 3.86 0.01 -16.52
C LEU A 57 4.47 -0.17 -17.91
N GLY A 58 4.55 0.89 -18.71
CA GLY A 58 5.04 0.90 -20.09
C GLY A 58 6.55 0.98 -20.23
N LEU A 59 7.32 0.17 -19.50
CA LEU A 59 8.79 0.27 -19.54
C LEU A 59 9.40 -0.50 -20.74
N PRO A 60 10.53 -0.03 -21.28
CA PRO A 60 11.13 -0.60 -22.49
C PRO A 60 11.83 -1.95 -22.24
N ASP A 61 12.25 -2.24 -21.01
CA ASP A 61 13.09 -3.40 -20.67
C ASP A 61 12.35 -4.56 -19.98
N MET A 62 11.19 -4.30 -19.37
CA MET A 62 10.27 -5.30 -18.80
C MET A 62 8.88 -4.69 -18.58
N ASP A 63 7.85 -5.52 -18.38
CA ASP A 63 6.54 -4.98 -17.97
C ASP A 63 6.65 -4.43 -16.53
N GLY A 64 6.08 -3.26 -16.24
CA GLY A 64 6.11 -2.70 -14.88
C GLY A 64 5.38 -3.57 -13.85
N GLN A 65 4.47 -4.45 -14.26
CA GLN A 65 3.91 -5.45 -13.35
C GLN A 65 4.99 -6.41 -12.81
N ASP A 66 5.96 -6.79 -13.64
CA ASP A 66 7.09 -7.61 -13.21
C ASP A 66 7.97 -6.86 -12.22
N VAL A 67 8.08 -5.52 -12.35
CA VAL A 67 8.79 -4.67 -11.39
C VAL A 67 8.14 -4.76 -10.02
N ILE A 68 6.80 -4.65 -9.94
CA ILE A 68 6.06 -4.75 -8.66
C ILE A 68 6.29 -6.13 -8.03
N CYS A 69 6.10 -7.21 -8.79
CA CYS A 69 6.30 -8.58 -8.32
C CYS A 69 7.72 -8.82 -7.80
N ARG A 70 8.75 -8.32 -8.51
CA ARG A 70 10.15 -8.45 -8.08
C ARG A 70 10.47 -7.60 -6.86
N LEU A 71 9.94 -6.39 -6.79
CA LEU A 71 10.11 -5.49 -5.64
C LEU A 71 9.58 -6.15 -4.37
N ARG A 72 8.35 -6.69 -4.42
CA ARG A 72 7.66 -7.29 -3.27
C ARG A 72 8.33 -8.53 -2.69
N LYS A 73 9.23 -9.19 -3.44
CA LYS A 73 10.08 -10.28 -2.89
C LYS A 73 11.10 -9.81 -1.86
N SER A 74 11.40 -8.51 -1.81
CA SER A 74 12.49 -7.98 -0.97
C SER A 74 12.20 -6.62 -0.33
N SER A 75 11.04 -6.01 -0.59
CA SER A 75 10.74 -4.66 -0.13
C SER A 75 9.24 -4.39 0.02
N GLU A 76 8.92 -3.70 1.11
CA GLU A 76 7.60 -3.15 1.41
C GLU A 76 7.46 -1.67 0.96
N LEU A 77 8.39 -1.18 0.13
CA LEU A 77 8.36 0.19 -0.39
C LEU A 77 6.98 0.54 -0.96
N PRO A 78 6.32 1.64 -0.54
CA PRO A 78 5.07 2.08 -1.15
C PRO A 78 5.22 2.29 -2.66
N VAL A 79 4.28 1.78 -3.45
CA VAL A 79 4.26 1.92 -4.91
C VAL A 79 2.97 2.58 -5.37
N ILE A 80 3.08 3.67 -6.12
CA ILE A 80 1.99 4.21 -6.92
C ILE A 80 2.29 3.90 -8.39
N VAL A 81 1.36 3.23 -9.05
CA VAL A 81 1.42 3.00 -10.49
C VAL A 81 0.85 4.21 -11.23
N LEU A 82 1.56 4.68 -12.25
CA LEU A 82 1.15 5.76 -13.15
C LEU A 82 1.02 5.17 -14.56
N SER A 83 -0.17 5.01 -15.11
CA SER A 83 -0.30 4.33 -16.41
C SER A 83 -1.41 4.88 -17.30
N ALA A 84 -1.20 4.83 -18.61
CA ALA A 84 -2.24 5.11 -19.60
C ALA A 84 -3.24 3.94 -19.77
N ARG A 85 -2.93 2.77 -19.22
CA ARG A 85 -3.82 1.60 -19.22
C ARG A 85 -5.02 1.88 -18.30
N HIS A 86 -6.22 1.77 -18.86
CA HIS A 86 -7.49 2.12 -18.22
C HIS A 86 -8.42 0.92 -18.03
N GLN A 87 -7.98 -0.28 -18.40
CA GLN A 87 -8.77 -1.49 -18.18
C GLN A 87 -8.78 -1.80 -16.68
N GLU A 88 -9.96 -2.13 -16.15
CA GLU A 88 -10.11 -2.50 -14.74
C GLU A 88 -9.20 -3.68 -14.37
N SER A 89 -8.99 -4.61 -15.31
CA SER A 89 -8.06 -5.73 -15.16
C SER A 89 -6.62 -5.29 -14.90
N ASP A 90 -6.11 -4.25 -15.57
CA ASP A 90 -4.74 -3.76 -15.35
C ASP A 90 -4.60 -3.14 -13.95
N VAL A 91 -5.63 -2.41 -13.50
CA VAL A 91 -5.68 -1.83 -12.15
C VAL A 91 -5.69 -2.93 -11.10
N THR A 92 -6.62 -3.89 -11.23
CA THR A 92 -6.73 -5.03 -10.33
C THR A 92 -5.42 -5.80 -10.26
N GLN A 93 -4.81 -6.11 -11.41
CA GLN A 93 -3.58 -6.89 -11.46
C GLN A 93 -2.38 -6.16 -10.82
N ALA A 94 -2.25 -4.86 -11.05
CA ALA A 94 -1.20 -4.06 -10.40
C ALA A 94 -1.34 -4.05 -8.87
N LEU A 95 -2.57 -3.86 -8.37
CA LEU A 95 -2.86 -3.88 -6.93
C LEU A 95 -2.65 -5.28 -6.35
N ASP A 96 -3.10 -6.33 -7.03
CA ASP A 96 -2.92 -7.74 -6.65
C ASP A 96 -1.44 -8.10 -6.52
N ASN A 97 -0.61 -7.61 -7.45
CA ASN A 97 0.85 -7.77 -7.42
C ASN A 97 1.50 -6.98 -6.27
N GLY A 98 0.76 -6.08 -5.61
CA GLY A 98 1.14 -5.38 -4.40
C GLY A 98 1.37 -3.89 -4.56
N ALA A 99 0.95 -3.25 -5.66
CA ALA A 99 0.98 -1.78 -5.75
C ALA A 99 -0.01 -1.16 -4.77
N ASP A 100 0.41 -0.13 -4.04
CA ASP A 100 -0.39 0.55 -3.01
C ASP A 100 -1.49 1.44 -3.60
N ASP A 101 -1.28 1.91 -4.83
CA ASP A 101 -2.20 2.79 -5.53
C ASP A 101 -2.00 2.75 -7.04
N TYR A 102 -3.03 3.19 -7.78
CA TYR A 102 -3.02 3.27 -9.23
C TYR A 102 -3.62 4.60 -9.69
N LEU A 103 -2.93 5.28 -10.59
CA LEU A 103 -3.34 6.55 -11.14
C LEU A 103 -3.29 6.51 -12.68
N THR A 104 -4.46 6.67 -13.29
CA THR A 104 -4.60 6.64 -14.76
C THR A 104 -4.18 7.97 -15.37
N LYS A 105 -3.33 7.93 -16.39
CA LYS A 105 -2.95 9.10 -17.20
C LYS A 105 -4.13 9.48 -18.14
N PRO A 106 -4.49 10.77 -18.30
CA PRO A 106 -3.91 11.94 -17.64
C PRO A 106 -4.47 12.18 -16.23
N PHE A 107 -3.62 12.65 -15.32
CA PHE A 107 -3.98 13.01 -13.94
C PHE A 107 -3.51 14.42 -13.59
N SER A 108 -4.10 15.01 -12.55
CA SER A 108 -3.69 16.33 -12.07
C SER A 108 -2.54 16.26 -11.06
N ASN A 109 -1.71 17.32 -10.99
CA ASN A 109 -0.68 17.43 -9.96
C ASN A 109 -1.25 17.36 -8.54
N ALA A 110 -2.42 17.99 -8.32
CA ALA A 110 -3.09 17.96 -7.02
C ALA A 110 -3.48 16.54 -6.61
N GLU A 111 -3.95 15.73 -7.56
CA GLU A 111 -4.29 14.33 -7.32
C GLU A 111 -3.06 13.49 -6.98
N LEU A 112 -2.00 13.54 -7.79
CA LEU A 112 -0.76 12.81 -7.51
C LEU A 112 -0.20 13.18 -6.13
N MET A 113 -0.18 14.48 -5.80
CA MET A 113 0.31 14.97 -4.52
C MET A 113 -0.54 14.51 -3.34
N ALA A 114 -1.86 14.43 -3.50
CA ALA A 114 -2.74 13.88 -2.47
C ALA A 114 -2.41 12.40 -2.19
N ARG A 115 -2.17 11.60 -3.23
CA ARG A 115 -1.83 10.17 -3.14
C ARG A 115 -0.47 9.92 -2.49
N ILE A 116 0.56 10.66 -2.93
CA ILE A 116 1.91 10.61 -2.34
C ILE A 116 1.85 10.95 -0.85
N ASN A 117 1.23 12.08 -0.50
CA ASN A 117 1.13 12.51 0.89
C ASN A 117 0.34 11.52 1.76
N ALA A 118 -0.72 10.91 1.21
CA ALA A 118 -1.48 9.91 1.92
C ALA A 118 -0.62 8.67 2.26
N LEU A 119 0.17 8.17 1.29
CA LEU A 119 1.05 7.02 1.52
C LEU A 119 2.21 7.34 2.48
N LEU A 120 2.90 8.47 2.30
CA LEU A 120 4.02 8.84 3.18
C LEU A 120 3.58 9.02 4.64
N ARG A 121 2.40 9.62 4.88
CA ARG A 121 1.83 9.72 6.25
C ARG A 121 1.56 8.36 6.89
N ARG A 122 1.21 7.33 6.12
CA ARG A 122 0.96 5.97 6.63
C ARG A 122 2.23 5.28 7.09
N VAL A 123 3.34 5.53 6.39
CA VAL A 123 4.67 5.03 6.78
C VAL A 123 5.20 5.78 8.00
N ALA A 124 4.98 7.10 8.07
CA ALA A 124 5.51 7.94 9.16
C ALA A 124 4.75 7.83 10.49
N LYS A 125 3.49 7.37 10.49
CA LYS A 125 2.72 7.20 11.74
C LYS A 125 3.28 6.05 12.59
N LEU A 126 4.20 6.39 13.48
CA LEU A 126 4.40 5.72 14.76
C LEU A 126 3.40 6.32 15.76
N PRO A 127 2.39 5.59 16.26
CA PRO A 127 1.63 6.07 17.40
C PRO A 127 2.54 6.03 18.64
N GLY A 128 2.93 7.21 19.13
CA GLY A 128 3.45 7.36 20.48
C GLY A 128 2.31 7.17 21.48
N GLY A 129 2.32 6.04 22.19
CA GLY A 129 1.32 5.64 23.17
C GLY A 129 1.61 4.22 23.67
N VAL A 130 0.97 3.81 24.77
CA VAL A 130 1.11 2.48 25.42
C VAL A 130 1.15 1.37 24.36
N GLN A 131 2.00 0.35 24.55
CA GLN A 131 2.08 -0.80 23.64
C GLN A 131 0.68 -1.42 23.44
N GLU A 132 0.03 -1.10 22.31
CA GLU A 132 -1.20 -1.75 21.87
C GLU A 132 -0.80 -3.05 21.17
N VAL A 133 -0.73 -4.13 21.94
CA VAL A 133 -0.61 -5.49 21.41
C VAL A 133 -2.01 -6.10 21.37
N PHE A 134 -2.43 -6.52 20.18
CA PHE A 134 -3.64 -7.30 19.98
C PHE A 134 -3.26 -8.76 19.72
N GLN A 135 -3.97 -9.69 20.35
CA GLN A 135 -3.75 -11.12 20.16
C GLN A 135 -5.07 -11.88 20.20
N VAL A 136 -5.27 -12.76 19.22
CA VAL A 136 -6.40 -13.69 19.15
C VAL A 136 -5.94 -14.97 18.46
N GLY A 137 -6.12 -16.12 19.13
CA GLY A 137 -5.56 -17.39 18.64
C GLY A 137 -4.06 -17.28 18.34
N GLY A 138 -3.68 -17.62 17.11
CA GLY A 138 -2.31 -17.52 16.61
C GLY A 138 -1.91 -16.16 16.06
N LEU A 139 -2.87 -15.24 15.85
CA LEU A 139 -2.61 -13.90 15.32
C LEU A 139 -2.17 -12.95 16.43
N LYS A 140 -1.03 -12.31 16.25
CA LYS A 140 -0.51 -11.25 17.13
C LYS A 140 -0.14 -10.02 16.32
N VAL A 141 -0.62 -8.84 16.74
CA VAL A 141 -0.34 -7.56 16.08
C VAL A 141 0.23 -6.59 17.11
N GLU A 142 1.47 -6.15 16.89
CA GLU A 142 2.15 -5.13 17.69
C GLU A 142 2.04 -3.79 16.98
N LEU A 143 1.03 -2.97 17.30
CA LEU A 143 0.70 -1.76 16.53
C LEU A 143 1.83 -0.73 16.52
N THR A 144 2.46 -0.49 17.68
CA THR A 144 3.55 0.48 17.83
C THR A 144 4.81 0.04 17.09
N LYS A 145 5.10 -1.27 17.08
CA LYS A 145 6.29 -1.84 16.43
C LYS A 145 6.06 -2.17 14.95
N ARG A 146 4.80 -2.11 14.51
CA ARG A 146 4.34 -2.50 13.17
C ARG A 146 4.72 -3.93 12.78
N ARG A 147 4.63 -4.85 13.74
CA ARG A 147 4.94 -6.27 13.54
C ARG A 147 3.70 -7.12 13.66
N VAL A 148 3.55 -8.07 12.75
CA VAL A 148 2.44 -9.01 12.72
C VAL A 148 3.00 -10.41 12.75
N PHE A 149 2.37 -11.29 13.52
CA PHE A 149 2.77 -12.68 13.63
C PHE A 149 1.57 -13.59 13.49
N THR A 150 1.78 -14.73 12.86
CA THR A 150 0.86 -15.86 12.84
C THR A 150 1.58 -17.10 13.37
N ASP A 151 1.02 -17.73 14.39
CA ASP A 151 1.57 -18.92 15.05
C ASP A 151 3.06 -18.76 15.46
N GLY A 152 3.43 -17.54 15.86
CA GLY A 152 4.79 -17.18 16.28
C GLY A 152 5.75 -16.82 15.15
N CYS A 153 5.36 -16.99 13.89
CA CYS A 153 6.14 -16.58 12.72
C CYS A 153 5.78 -15.14 12.31
N GLU A 154 6.79 -14.30 12.05
CA GLU A 154 6.58 -12.92 11.62
C GLU A 154 6.09 -12.87 10.15
N VAL A 155 4.99 -12.16 9.94
CA VAL A 155 4.38 -11.94 8.63
C VAL A 155 4.61 -10.50 8.21
N HIS A 156 5.25 -10.34 7.05
CA HIS A 156 5.55 -9.05 6.46
C HIS A 156 4.33 -8.51 5.71
N LEU A 157 3.92 -7.30 6.05
CA LEU A 157 2.78 -6.61 5.45
C LEU A 157 3.24 -5.32 4.79
N THR A 158 2.68 -5.01 3.61
CA THR A 158 2.89 -3.70 3.01
C THR A 158 2.32 -2.60 3.93
N PRO A 159 2.74 -1.34 3.78
CA PRO A 159 2.25 -0.25 4.61
C PRO A 159 0.72 -0.11 4.58
N LEU A 160 0.11 -0.41 3.42
CA LEU A 160 -1.33 -0.33 3.23
C LEU A 160 -2.08 -1.52 3.85
N GLU A 161 -1.58 -2.74 3.66
CA GLU A 161 -2.07 -3.95 4.34
C GLU A 161 -2.04 -3.77 5.86
N PHE A 162 -0.90 -3.30 6.40
CA PHE A 162 -0.76 -3.05 7.84
C PHE A 162 -1.72 -1.95 8.32
N SER A 163 -1.92 -0.90 7.52
CA SER A 163 -2.87 0.18 7.85
C SER A 163 -4.30 -0.36 7.90
N LEU A 164 -4.70 -1.22 6.95
CA LEU A 164 -6.01 -1.86 6.92
C LEU A 164 -6.22 -2.75 8.16
N LEU A 165 -5.24 -3.62 8.46
CA LEU A 165 -5.29 -4.46 9.65
C LEU A 165 -5.34 -3.62 10.93
N SER A 166 -4.58 -2.53 11.02
CA SER A 166 -4.57 -1.64 12.18
C SER A 166 -5.92 -1.01 12.47
N VAL A 167 -6.68 -0.62 11.44
CA VAL A 167 -8.03 -0.10 11.62
C VAL A 167 -8.93 -1.20 12.17
N LEU A 168 -8.86 -2.42 11.63
CA LEU A 168 -9.65 -3.55 12.11
C LEU A 168 -9.32 -3.92 13.56
N VAL A 169 -8.04 -3.92 13.94
CA VAL A 169 -7.58 -4.18 15.31
C VAL A 169 -8.12 -3.14 16.30
N ARG A 170 -8.13 -1.86 15.92
CA ARG A 170 -8.70 -0.79 16.78
C ARG A 170 -10.20 -0.89 16.98
N HIS A 171 -10.88 -1.65 16.13
CA HIS A 171 -12.31 -1.91 16.17
C HIS A 171 -12.62 -3.40 16.32
N ALA A 172 -11.71 -4.16 16.95
CA ALA A 172 -11.84 -5.61 17.04
C ALA A 172 -13.17 -6.04 17.68
N GLY A 173 -13.80 -7.08 17.12
CA GLY A 173 -15.14 -7.55 17.52
C GLY A 173 -16.30 -6.76 16.90
N PHE A 174 -16.07 -5.56 16.36
CA PHE A 174 -17.11 -4.74 15.73
C PHE A 174 -17.05 -4.81 14.20
N VAL A 175 -18.21 -4.65 13.57
CA VAL A 175 -18.29 -4.48 12.11
C VAL A 175 -17.78 -3.10 11.73
N VAL A 176 -16.76 -3.06 10.87
CA VAL A 176 -16.25 -1.82 10.26
C VAL A 176 -16.73 -1.75 8.82
N THR A 177 -17.45 -0.67 8.48
CA THR A 177 -18.09 -0.54 7.17
C THR A 177 -17.06 -0.36 6.06
N HIS A 178 -17.42 -0.76 4.82
CA HIS A 178 -16.57 -0.54 3.64
C HIS A 178 -16.14 0.93 3.51
N ARG A 179 -17.10 1.86 3.65
CA ARG A 179 -16.85 3.31 3.59
C ARG A 179 -15.85 3.75 4.66
N HIS A 180 -16.01 3.30 5.91
CA HIS A 180 -15.11 3.69 6.99
C HIS A 180 -13.69 3.16 6.76
N LEU A 181 -13.55 1.91 6.31
CA LEU A 181 -12.25 1.33 5.97
C LEU A 181 -11.58 2.11 4.83
N LEU A 182 -12.30 2.38 3.74
CA LEU A 182 -11.80 3.15 2.61
C LEU A 182 -11.34 4.55 3.03
N GLU A 183 -12.16 5.26 3.80
CA GLU A 183 -11.87 6.61 4.25
C GLU A 183 -10.67 6.66 5.20
N LYS A 184 -10.56 5.70 6.14
CA LYS A 184 -9.44 5.66 7.10
C LYS A 184 -8.14 5.20 6.48
N VAL A 185 -8.19 4.23 5.57
CA VAL A 185 -7.01 3.63 4.97
C VAL A 185 -6.58 4.45 3.77
N TRP A 186 -7.46 4.69 2.79
CA TRP A 186 -7.12 5.41 1.55
C TRP A 186 -7.39 6.91 1.58
N GLY A 187 -8.50 7.33 2.18
CA GLY A 187 -8.93 8.73 2.25
C GLY A 187 -10.30 8.95 1.59
N ALA A 188 -10.87 10.15 1.78
CA ALA A 188 -12.24 10.47 1.35
C ALA A 188 -12.48 10.33 -0.17
N SER A 189 -11.45 10.49 -1.00
CA SER A 189 -11.54 10.34 -2.46
C SER A 189 -11.76 8.89 -2.92
N TYR A 190 -11.57 7.90 -2.04
CA TYR A 190 -11.63 6.47 -2.39
C TYR A 190 -12.91 5.78 -1.94
N VAL A 191 -13.86 6.50 -1.35
CA VAL A 191 -15.06 5.90 -0.75
C VAL A 191 -15.90 5.08 -1.75
N GLU A 192 -15.88 5.45 -3.03
CA GLU A 192 -16.58 4.72 -4.10
C GLU A 192 -15.75 3.55 -4.69
N HIS A 193 -14.48 3.41 -4.31
CA HIS A 193 -13.54 2.43 -4.88
C HIS A 193 -13.55 1.11 -4.09
N SER A 194 -14.74 0.54 -3.89
CA SER A 194 -14.94 -0.65 -3.04
C SER A 194 -14.15 -1.90 -3.47
N HIS A 195 -13.76 -2.00 -4.75
CA HIS A 195 -12.94 -3.09 -5.25
C HIS A 195 -11.52 -3.10 -4.68
N TYR A 196 -10.93 -1.93 -4.36
CA TYR A 196 -9.62 -1.85 -3.69
C TYR A 196 -9.66 -2.60 -2.36
N LEU A 197 -10.66 -2.31 -1.55
CA LEU A 197 -10.79 -2.93 -0.23
C LEU A 197 -10.91 -4.46 -0.32
N ARG A 198 -11.60 -4.99 -1.34
CA ARG A 198 -11.71 -6.44 -1.56
C ARG A 198 -10.37 -7.08 -1.92
N ILE A 199 -9.60 -6.46 -2.81
CA ILE A 199 -8.25 -6.92 -3.20
C ILE A 199 -7.36 -7.01 -1.96
N TYR A 200 -7.27 -5.92 -1.20
CA TYR A 200 -6.43 -5.85 0.00
C TYR A 200 -6.87 -6.78 1.12
N MET A 201 -8.18 -6.99 1.27
CA MET A 201 -8.69 -8.00 2.20
C MET A 201 -8.29 -9.41 1.76
N GLY A 202 -8.35 -9.71 0.46
CA GLY A 202 -7.86 -10.96 -0.10
C GLY A 202 -6.38 -11.19 0.19
N GLN A 203 -5.53 -10.18 -0.05
CA GLN A 203 -4.10 -10.22 0.25
C GLN A 203 -3.82 -10.46 1.73
N LEU A 204 -4.50 -9.73 2.63
CA LEU A 204 -4.39 -9.95 4.07
C LEU A 204 -4.77 -11.37 4.46
N ARG A 205 -5.87 -11.90 3.92
CA ARG A 205 -6.28 -13.29 4.20
C ARG A 205 -5.24 -14.30 3.72
N HIS A 206 -4.69 -14.12 2.52
CA HIS A 206 -3.61 -14.97 2.00
C HIS A 206 -2.37 -15.00 2.90
N LYS A 207 -2.11 -13.92 3.63
CA LYS A 207 -0.95 -13.81 4.52
C LYS A 207 -1.24 -14.24 5.96
N LEU A 208 -2.47 -14.05 6.44
CA LEU A 208 -2.80 -14.17 7.86
C LEU A 208 -3.70 -15.37 8.20
N GLU A 209 -4.41 -15.92 7.21
CA GLU A 209 -5.33 -17.04 7.41
C GLU A 209 -4.68 -18.35 6.97
N ALA A 210 -5.01 -19.44 7.68
CA ALA A 210 -4.63 -20.79 7.24
C ALA A 210 -5.38 -21.20 5.96
N ASP A 211 -6.66 -20.82 5.84
CA ASP A 211 -7.48 -20.96 4.63
C ASP A 211 -8.11 -19.60 4.30
N PRO A 212 -7.60 -18.88 3.28
CA PRO A 212 -8.13 -17.57 2.89
C PRO A 212 -9.59 -17.59 2.42
N ALA A 213 -10.08 -18.73 1.92
CA ALA A 213 -11.47 -18.89 1.48
C ALA A 213 -12.42 -19.13 2.68
N ARG A 214 -11.88 -19.59 3.81
CA ARG A 214 -12.61 -19.82 5.06
C ARG A 214 -11.90 -19.08 6.21
N PRO A 215 -11.92 -17.73 6.18
CA PRO A 215 -11.15 -16.92 7.11
C PRO A 215 -11.64 -17.11 8.55
N ARG A 216 -10.69 -17.25 9.48
CA ARG A 216 -10.94 -17.32 10.92
C ARG A 216 -10.90 -15.94 11.56
N TYR A 217 -9.98 -15.07 11.14
CA TYR A 217 -9.74 -13.77 11.76
C TYR A 217 -10.47 -12.64 11.04
N LEU A 218 -10.38 -12.60 9.71
CA LEU A 218 -10.86 -11.50 8.87
C LEU A 218 -12.21 -11.85 8.26
N LEU A 219 -13.29 -11.62 9.00
CA LEU A 219 -14.64 -12.04 8.64
C LEU A 219 -15.33 -11.06 7.68
N THR A 220 -16.06 -11.59 6.70
CA THR A 220 -16.91 -10.78 5.80
C THR A 220 -18.30 -10.61 6.41
N GLU A 221 -18.76 -9.38 6.50
CA GLU A 221 -20.14 -9.02 6.84
C GLU A 221 -20.85 -8.57 5.58
N ALA A 222 -21.60 -9.48 4.96
CA ALA A 222 -22.14 -9.31 3.61
C ALA A 222 -22.90 -7.99 3.44
N GLY A 223 -22.46 -7.17 2.47
CA GLY A 223 -23.06 -5.87 2.17
C GLY A 223 -22.68 -4.73 3.13
N ILE A 224 -22.07 -5.02 4.28
CA ILE A 224 -21.79 -4.03 5.32
C ILE A 224 -20.30 -3.69 5.36
N GLY A 225 -19.44 -4.70 5.47
CA GLY A 225 -18.01 -4.49 5.64
C GLY A 225 -17.28 -5.73 6.15
N TYR A 226 -16.35 -5.50 7.08
CA TYR A 226 -15.50 -6.55 7.64
C TYR A 226 -15.45 -6.45 9.16
N ARG A 227 -15.18 -7.59 9.80
CA ARG A 227 -14.99 -7.69 11.24
C ARG A 227 -13.71 -8.47 11.52
N LEU A 228 -12.93 -8.00 12.48
CA LEU A 228 -11.86 -8.81 13.07
C LEU A 228 -12.45 -9.66 14.19
N PHE A 229 -12.29 -10.97 14.09
CA PHE A 229 -12.72 -11.91 15.11
C PHE A 229 -11.99 -11.66 16.44
N THR A 230 -12.74 -11.80 17.52
CA THR A 230 -12.31 -11.81 18.92
C THR A 230 -13.07 -12.91 19.64
N ASP A 231 -12.60 -13.34 20.82
CA ASP A 231 -13.27 -14.38 21.59
C ASP A 231 -14.72 -13.99 22.01
N ASP A 232 -15.03 -12.70 22.03
CA ASP A 232 -16.37 -12.13 22.29
C ASP A 232 -17.22 -11.92 21.01
N THR A 233 -16.75 -12.38 19.85
CA THR A 233 -17.50 -12.22 18.60
C THR A 233 -18.72 -13.14 18.60
N PRO A 234 -19.95 -12.62 18.37
CA PRO A 234 -21.18 -13.41 18.36
C PRO A 234 -21.27 -14.38 17.18
#